data_AF-A0A177XX67-F1
#
_entry.id   AF-A0A177XX67-F1
#
_cell.length_a   1.000
_cell.length_b   1.000
_cell.length_c   1.000
_cell.angle_alpha   90.00
_cell.angle_beta   90.00
_cell.angle_gamma   90.00
#
_symmetry.space_group_name_H-M   'P 1'
#
loop_
_entity.id
_entity.type
_entity.pdbx_description
1 polymer ?
#
loop_
_entity_poly.entity_id
_entity_poly.type
_entity_poly.pdbx_seq_one_letter_code
_entity_poly.pdbx_strand_id
1 'polypeptide(L)'
;MPEWILKLVTAVTSVKTALKLFVFVLLLVFFWSFTSAFMASKRLPNEYIPYILMLTAYSLSHLSIELLYWLKSWNKRRQDKNEESLQQKQALEAARKKVKSKVSAFRREVESTLPHLDRTEFSLLKRMLSESVSLERNRDPALHFHNIGYIRAIGRKSFSENVYELHPIVRDCLTNYLAEERKKTLIAFSNDLKDEEKEFLRIFFEQEIPFGVPEQEEKMPSNVFNAKYNMVRSEIITEEGYSFTLPEDTKERLIEDNHFEVCYRNLAELDGHYILAVQARGSGAIGSMRR
;
A
#
# COMPACT_ATOMS: atom_id res chain seq x y z
N MET A 1 -6.02 81.05 17.11
CA MET A 1 -6.17 80.16 15.93
C MET A 1 -7.62 80.25 15.47
N PRO A 2 -7.92 80.53 14.21
CA PRO A 2 -9.31 80.70 13.78
C PRO A 2 -10.09 79.38 13.91
N GLU A 3 -11.35 79.47 14.37
CA GLU A 3 -12.18 78.32 14.79
C GLU A 3 -12.34 77.24 13.71
N TRP A 4 -12.29 77.62 12.43
CA TRP A 4 -12.39 76.69 11.31
C TRP A 4 -11.20 75.73 11.21
N ILE A 5 -10.00 76.16 11.63
CA ILE A 5 -8.81 75.29 11.69
C ILE A 5 -8.97 74.27 12.81
N LEU A 6 -9.48 74.70 13.96
CA LEU A 6 -9.72 73.82 15.11
C LEU A 6 -10.76 72.73 14.79
N LYS A 7 -11.83 73.10 14.07
CA LYS A 7 -12.84 72.15 13.55
C LYS A 7 -12.27 71.16 12.54
N LEU A 8 -11.32 71.60 11.71
CA LEU A 8 -10.69 70.75 10.70
C LEU A 8 -9.70 69.76 11.31
N VAL A 9 -8.96 70.17 12.34
CA VAL A 9 -8.05 69.30 13.11
C VAL A 9 -8.82 68.29 13.96
N THR A 10 -9.92 68.70 14.60
CA THR A 10 -10.76 67.80 15.41
C THR A 10 -11.55 66.79 14.59
N ALA A 11 -11.81 67.07 13.30
CA ALA A 11 -12.41 66.12 12.36
C ALA A 11 -11.45 64.98 11.93
N VAL A 12 -10.15 65.08 12.24
CA VAL A 12 -9.16 64.04 11.93
C VAL A 12 -9.19 62.94 12.99
N THR A 13 -10.24 62.11 12.94
CA THR A 13 -10.46 61.03 13.91
C THR A 13 -9.80 59.71 13.52
N SER A 14 -9.21 59.60 12.33
CA SER A 14 -8.56 58.38 11.86
C SER A 14 -7.36 58.65 10.93
N VAL A 15 -6.42 57.71 10.90
CA VAL A 15 -5.26 57.72 9.97
C VAL A 15 -5.71 57.82 8.50
N LYS A 16 -6.84 57.18 8.15
CA LYS A 16 -7.43 57.25 6.80
C LYS A 16 -7.90 58.67 6.49
N THR A 17 -8.55 59.35 7.44
CA THR A 17 -9.01 60.74 7.29
C THR A 17 -7.82 61.70 7.20
N ALA A 18 -6.78 61.49 8.00
CA ALA A 18 -5.55 62.27 7.96
C ALA A 18 -4.85 62.19 6.59
N LEU A 19 -4.72 60.98 6.02
CA LEU A 19 -4.15 60.78 4.69
C LEU A 19 -4.97 61.45 3.59
N LYS A 20 -6.30 61.38 3.66
CA LYS A 20 -7.18 62.08 2.71
C LYS A 20 -6.95 63.59 2.76
N LEU A 21 -6.89 64.18 3.94
CA LEU A 21 -6.62 65.61 4.08
C LEU A 21 -5.21 65.98 3.60
N PHE A 22 -4.21 65.16 3.88
CA PHE A 22 -2.85 65.37 3.43
C PHE A 22 -2.73 65.36 1.89
N VAL A 23 -3.27 64.32 1.24
CA VAL A 23 -3.28 64.22 -0.23
C VAL A 23 -4.10 65.35 -0.84
N PHE A 24 -5.22 65.71 -0.22
CA PHE A 24 -6.04 66.84 -0.65
C PHE A 24 -5.24 68.15 -0.69
N VAL A 25 -4.51 68.48 0.39
CA VAL A 25 -3.67 69.68 0.46
C VAL A 25 -2.55 69.64 -0.58
N LEU A 26 -1.90 68.49 -0.77
CA LEU A 26 -0.88 68.32 -1.81
C LEU A 26 -1.45 68.54 -3.21
N LEU A 27 -2.64 68.01 -3.50
CA LEU A 27 -3.32 68.20 -4.77
C LEU A 27 -3.69 69.67 -5.00
N LEU A 28 -4.17 70.40 -3.98
CA LEU A 28 -4.44 71.83 -4.08
C LEU A 28 -3.19 72.62 -4.49
N VAL A 29 -2.05 72.36 -3.83
CA VAL A 29 -0.79 73.06 -4.13
C VAL A 29 -0.28 72.70 -5.54
N PHE A 30 -0.30 71.41 -5.89
CA PHE A 30 0.24 70.93 -7.15
C PHE A 30 -0.60 71.35 -8.37
N PHE A 31 -1.92 71.29 -8.26
CA PHE A 31 -2.83 71.60 -9.37
C PHE A 31 -3.20 73.10 -9.46
N TRP A 32 -2.72 73.96 -8.57
CA TRP A 32 -3.00 75.40 -8.60
C TRP A 32 -2.57 76.07 -9.91
N SER A 33 -1.32 75.85 -10.32
CA SER A 33 -0.75 76.43 -11.54
C SER A 33 -1.41 75.86 -12.81
N PHE A 34 -1.72 74.57 -12.80
CA PHE A 34 -2.39 73.91 -13.92
C PHE A 34 -3.84 74.39 -14.09
N THR A 35 -4.59 74.50 -12.99
CA THR A 35 -6.00 74.88 -13.02
C THR A 35 -6.18 76.36 -13.39
N SER A 36 -5.28 77.22 -12.92
CA SER A 36 -5.27 78.63 -13.32
C SER A 36 -4.97 78.80 -14.82
N ALA A 37 -3.99 78.08 -15.37
CA ALA A 37 -3.69 78.07 -16.80
C ALA A 37 -4.86 77.50 -17.64
N PHE A 38 -5.47 76.40 -17.19
CA PHE A 38 -6.62 75.79 -17.85
C PHE A 38 -7.84 76.73 -17.89
N MET A 39 -8.16 77.38 -16.77
CA MET A 39 -9.30 78.30 -16.68
C MET A 39 -9.09 79.56 -17.55
N ALA A 40 -7.86 80.09 -17.59
CA ALA A 40 -7.48 81.17 -18.50
C ALA A 40 -7.67 80.76 -19.98
N SER A 41 -7.28 79.53 -20.36
CA SER A 41 -7.46 79.02 -21.72
C SER A 41 -8.93 78.90 -22.15
N LYS A 42 -9.84 78.69 -21.19
CA LYS A 42 -11.29 78.57 -21.42
C LYS A 42 -12.05 79.88 -21.21
N ARG A 43 -11.36 80.99 -20.91
CA ARG A 43 -11.94 82.31 -20.61
C ARG A 43 -12.99 82.27 -19.50
N LEU A 44 -12.82 81.37 -18.53
CA LEU A 44 -13.71 81.28 -17.38
C LEU A 44 -13.30 82.29 -16.30
N PRO A 45 -14.24 82.86 -15.53
CA PRO A 45 -13.91 83.78 -14.45
C PRO A 45 -13.02 83.13 -13.39
N ASN A 46 -11.99 83.86 -12.96
CA ASN A 46 -11.01 83.38 -11.97
C ASN A 46 -11.64 83.06 -10.60
N GLU A 47 -12.82 83.62 -10.32
CA GLU A 47 -13.60 83.38 -9.11
C GLU A 47 -14.00 81.91 -8.93
N TYR A 48 -14.11 81.14 -10.03
CA TYR A 48 -14.49 79.72 -9.99
C TYR A 48 -13.31 78.77 -9.74
N ILE A 49 -12.07 79.22 -9.93
CA ILE A 49 -10.84 78.43 -9.76
C ILE A 49 -10.80 77.72 -8.39
N PRO A 50 -10.97 78.39 -7.24
CA PRO A 50 -10.89 77.74 -5.94
C PRO A 50 -11.98 76.67 -5.75
N TYR A 51 -13.19 76.90 -6.24
CA TYR A 51 -14.30 75.94 -6.08
C TYR A 51 -14.08 74.67 -6.90
N ILE A 52 -13.65 74.81 -8.16
CA ILE A 52 -13.36 73.67 -9.05
C ILE A 52 -12.16 72.88 -8.51
N LEU A 53 -11.12 73.58 -8.06
CA LEU A 53 -9.92 72.96 -7.50
C LEU A 53 -10.23 72.22 -6.19
N MET A 54 -11.02 72.81 -5.30
CA MET A 54 -11.45 72.17 -4.06
C MET A 54 -12.26 70.89 -4.34
N LEU A 55 -13.23 70.95 -5.26
CA LEU A 55 -14.08 69.80 -5.57
C LEU A 55 -13.27 68.65 -6.20
N THR A 56 -12.40 68.96 -7.16
CA THR A 56 -11.58 67.96 -7.88
C THR A 56 -10.48 67.38 -6.99
N ALA A 57 -9.77 68.20 -6.23
CA ALA A 57 -8.76 67.73 -5.28
C ALA A 57 -9.39 66.86 -4.17
N TYR A 58 -10.56 67.24 -3.65
CA TYR A 58 -11.22 66.50 -2.58
C TYR A 58 -11.71 65.12 -3.07
N SER A 59 -12.37 65.09 -4.22
CA SER A 59 -12.84 63.84 -4.83
C SER A 59 -11.68 62.89 -5.19
N LEU A 60 -10.60 63.41 -5.79
CA LEU A 60 -9.45 62.60 -6.18
C LEU A 60 -8.68 62.07 -4.96
N SER A 61 -8.56 62.88 -3.90
CA SER A 61 -8.00 62.42 -2.63
C SER A 61 -8.82 61.29 -2.01
N HIS A 62 -10.14 61.42 -1.99
CA HIS A 62 -11.01 60.37 -1.45
C HIS A 62 -10.85 59.07 -2.24
N LEU A 63 -10.95 59.14 -3.58
CA LEU A 63 -10.84 57.97 -4.46
C LEU A 63 -9.49 57.27 -4.36
N SER A 64 -8.38 58.03 -4.38
CA SER A 64 -7.02 57.46 -4.31
C SER A 64 -6.77 56.71 -3.01
N ILE A 65 -7.16 57.28 -1.86
CA ILE A 65 -7.01 56.61 -0.57
C ILE A 65 -7.95 55.40 -0.44
N GLU A 66 -9.19 55.49 -0.93
CA GLU A 66 -10.12 54.35 -0.92
C GLU A 66 -9.56 53.17 -1.73
N LEU A 67 -9.02 53.46 -2.92
CA LEU A 67 -8.42 52.48 -3.81
C LEU A 67 -7.20 51.80 -3.16
N LEU A 68 -6.33 52.55 -2.49
CA LEU A 68 -5.17 51.99 -1.80
C LEU A 68 -5.59 51.04 -0.66
N TYR A 69 -6.58 51.41 0.14
CA TYR A 69 -7.10 50.54 1.19
C TYR A 69 -7.80 49.30 0.62
N TRP A 70 -8.52 49.45 -0.50
CA TRP A 70 -9.12 48.32 -1.20
C TRP A 70 -8.05 47.35 -1.71
N LEU A 71 -7.01 47.85 -2.41
CA LEU A 71 -5.86 47.06 -2.88
C LEU A 71 -5.15 46.35 -1.71
N LYS A 72 -4.91 47.04 -0.60
CA LYS A 72 -4.33 46.45 0.62
C LYS A 72 -5.20 45.31 1.15
N SER A 73 -6.52 45.52 1.22
CA SER A 73 -7.45 44.50 1.69
C SER A 73 -7.53 43.29 0.75
N TRP A 74 -7.41 43.52 -0.57
CA TRP A 74 -7.43 42.48 -1.57
C TRP A 74 -6.15 41.63 -1.52
N ASN A 75 -5.00 42.29 -1.39
CA ASN A 75 -3.72 41.59 -1.27
C ASN A 75 -3.67 40.74 0.01
N LYS A 76 -4.16 41.28 1.14
CA LYS A 76 -4.27 40.53 2.39
C LYS A 76 -5.15 39.27 2.23
N ARG A 77 -6.35 39.41 1.66
CA ARG A 77 -7.23 38.24 1.38
C ARG A 77 -6.57 37.20 0.47
N ARG A 78 -5.71 37.62 -0.46
CA ARG A 78 -4.99 36.71 -1.34
C ARG A 78 -3.88 35.96 -0.58
N GLN A 79 -3.17 36.64 0.31
CA GLN A 79 -2.19 36.02 1.20
C GLN A 79 -2.85 35.02 2.15
N ASP A 80 -3.92 35.42 2.84
CA ASP A 80 -4.66 34.56 3.78
C ASP A 80 -5.13 33.26 3.08
N LYS A 81 -5.73 33.37 1.88
CA LYS A 81 -6.15 32.21 1.07
C LYS A 81 -4.98 31.30 0.67
N ASN A 82 -3.84 31.88 0.33
CA ASN A 82 -2.65 31.11 -0.05
C ASN A 82 -2.08 30.37 1.17
N GLU A 83 -2.02 31.01 2.34
CA GLU A 83 -1.58 30.40 3.59
C GLU A 83 -2.50 29.26 4.05
N GLU A 84 -3.83 29.47 4.00
CA GLU A 84 -4.82 28.42 4.29
C GLU A 84 -4.63 27.21 3.36
N SER A 85 -4.45 27.45 2.06
CA SER A 85 -4.24 26.38 1.09
C SER A 85 -2.94 25.61 1.33
N LEU A 86 -1.89 26.30 1.78
CA LEU A 86 -0.60 25.69 2.10
C LEU A 86 -0.70 24.84 3.37
N GLN A 87 -1.36 25.36 4.41
CA GLN A 87 -1.60 24.62 5.65
C GLN A 87 -2.45 23.37 5.39
N GLN A 88 -3.48 23.46 4.54
CA GLN A 88 -4.31 22.33 4.17
C GLN A 88 -3.52 21.26 3.41
N LYS A 89 -2.63 21.66 2.49
CA LYS A 89 -1.71 20.74 1.80
C LYS A 89 -0.74 20.06 2.77
N GLN A 90 -0.13 20.82 3.68
CA GLN A 90 0.79 20.28 4.69
C GLN A 90 0.08 19.31 5.64
N ALA A 91 -1.14 19.62 6.08
CA ALA A 91 -1.95 18.75 6.92
C ALA A 91 -2.33 17.45 6.19
N LEU A 92 -2.70 17.54 4.90
CA LEU A 92 -2.97 16.37 4.07
C LEU A 92 -1.73 15.49 3.88
N GLU A 93 -0.57 16.10 3.61
CA GLU A 93 0.70 15.38 3.49
C GLU A 93 1.12 14.73 4.80
N ALA A 94 0.97 15.42 5.93
CA ALA A 94 1.25 14.85 7.25
C ALA A 94 0.31 13.68 7.56
N ALA A 95 -0.99 13.79 7.22
CA ALA A 95 -1.95 12.69 7.36
C ALA A 95 -1.57 11.50 6.48
N ARG A 96 -1.21 11.73 5.21
CA ARG A 96 -0.73 10.68 4.29
C ARG A 96 0.54 10.00 4.81
N LYS A 97 1.50 10.76 5.31
CA LYS A 97 2.72 10.22 5.92
C LYS A 97 2.41 9.36 7.15
N LYS A 98 1.50 9.81 8.03
CA LYS A 98 1.04 9.03 9.19
C LYS A 98 0.34 7.74 8.81
N VAL A 99 -0.50 7.75 7.76
CA VAL A 99 -1.15 6.53 7.25
C VAL A 99 -0.11 5.58 6.68
N LYS A 100 0.79 6.08 5.84
CA LYS A 100 1.88 5.28 5.25
C LYS A 100 2.78 4.66 6.33
N SER A 101 3.11 5.42 7.38
CA SER A 101 3.93 4.90 8.48
C SER A 101 3.22 3.81 9.26
N LYS A 102 1.91 3.96 9.56
CA LYS A 102 1.10 2.92 10.21
C LYS A 102 1.02 1.64 9.38
N VAL A 103 0.77 1.78 8.07
CA VAL A 103 0.74 0.64 7.13
C VAL A 103 2.09 -0.08 7.12
N SER A 104 3.20 0.65 7.08
CA SER A 104 4.54 0.05 7.11
C SER A 104 4.88 -0.61 8.44
N ALA A 105 4.40 -0.06 9.57
CA ALA A 105 4.61 -0.65 10.89
C ALA A 105 3.84 -1.97 11.02
N PHE A 106 2.57 -1.98 10.62
CA PHE A 106 1.75 -3.19 10.61
C PHE A 106 2.34 -4.28 9.71
N ARG A 107 2.82 -3.93 8.51
CA ARG A 107 3.52 -4.89 7.63
C ARG A 107 4.71 -5.55 8.32
N ARG A 108 5.57 -4.77 8.98
CA ARG A 108 6.75 -5.30 9.70
C ARG A 108 6.35 -6.21 10.86
N GLU A 109 5.31 -5.83 11.60
CA GLU A 109 4.76 -6.63 12.69
C GLU A 109 4.30 -8.00 12.17
N VAL A 110 3.53 -8.01 11.08
CA VAL A 110 3.09 -9.25 10.42
C VAL A 110 4.29 -10.10 10.00
N GLU A 111 5.23 -9.52 9.27
CA GLU A 111 6.43 -10.22 8.79
C GLU A 111 7.28 -10.81 9.93
N SER A 112 7.35 -10.11 11.08
CA SER A 112 8.06 -10.60 12.25
C SER A 112 7.32 -11.69 13.03
N THR A 113 5.99 -11.73 12.95
CA THR A 113 5.16 -12.66 13.73
C THR A 113 4.93 -13.98 12.99
N LEU A 114 4.83 -13.94 11.66
CA LEU A 114 4.58 -15.13 10.82
C LEU A 114 5.48 -16.34 11.16
N PRO A 115 6.81 -16.20 11.37
CA PRO A 115 7.69 -17.34 11.70
C PRO A 115 7.44 -17.96 13.08
N HIS A 116 6.68 -17.29 13.93
CA HIS A 116 6.46 -17.66 15.33
C HIS A 116 5.02 -18.11 15.62
N LEU A 117 4.16 -18.12 14.60
CA LEU A 117 2.80 -18.63 14.74
C LEU A 117 2.81 -20.13 15.03
N ASP A 118 1.85 -20.58 15.83
CA ASP A 118 1.68 -22.00 16.04
C ASP A 118 1.16 -22.71 14.78
N ARG A 119 1.23 -24.05 14.76
CA ARG A 119 0.81 -24.84 13.59
C ARG A 119 -0.66 -24.65 13.23
N THR A 120 -1.52 -24.47 14.22
CA THR A 120 -2.98 -24.33 14.04
C THR A 120 -3.30 -22.98 13.43
N GLU A 121 -2.76 -21.92 14.02
CA GLU A 121 -2.80 -20.53 13.57
C GLU A 121 -2.27 -20.38 12.15
N PHE A 122 -1.07 -20.90 11.89
CA PHE A 122 -0.45 -20.83 10.57
C PHE A 122 -1.27 -21.58 9.52
N SER A 123 -1.78 -22.78 9.86
CA SER A 123 -2.63 -23.56 8.96
C SER A 123 -3.95 -22.85 8.62
N LEU A 124 -4.53 -22.13 9.58
CA LEU A 124 -5.73 -21.33 9.35
C LEU A 124 -5.42 -20.20 8.36
N LEU A 125 -4.34 -19.45 8.59
CA LEU A 125 -3.97 -18.37 7.68
C LEU A 125 -3.67 -18.89 6.27
N LYS A 126 -2.96 -20.03 6.13
CA LYS A 126 -2.70 -20.67 4.83
C LYS A 126 -4.00 -21.05 4.13
N ARG A 127 -4.97 -21.63 4.84
CA ARG A 127 -6.31 -21.94 4.29
C ARG A 127 -7.06 -20.69 3.82
N MET A 128 -6.93 -19.59 4.55
CA MET A 128 -7.61 -18.33 4.20
C MET A 128 -6.98 -17.60 3.00
N LEU A 129 -5.87 -18.09 2.43
CA LEU A 129 -5.32 -17.56 1.16
C LEU A 129 -6.20 -17.90 -0.03
N SER A 130 -6.87 -19.06 -0.01
CA SER A 130 -7.69 -19.57 -1.10
C SER A 130 -9.17 -19.18 -0.97
N GLU A 131 -9.68 -19.07 0.27
CA GLU A 131 -11.11 -18.86 0.51
C GLU A 131 -11.38 -18.05 1.78
N SER A 132 -12.57 -17.45 1.84
CA SER A 132 -13.12 -16.90 3.08
C SER A 132 -13.60 -18.03 3.98
N VAL A 133 -13.33 -17.95 5.28
CA VAL A 133 -13.62 -19.04 6.22
C VAL A 133 -14.62 -18.56 7.28
N SER A 134 -15.59 -19.42 7.61
CA SER A 134 -16.52 -19.15 8.70
C SER A 134 -15.93 -19.63 10.03
N LEU A 135 -15.87 -18.74 11.02
CA LEU A 135 -15.26 -19.01 12.31
C LEU A 135 -16.16 -18.48 13.45
N GLU A 136 -16.07 -19.13 14.61
CA GLU A 136 -16.70 -18.64 15.83
C GLU A 136 -16.06 -17.31 16.26
N ARG A 137 -16.90 -16.27 16.46
CA ARG A 137 -16.44 -14.90 16.72
C ARG A 137 -15.61 -14.75 18.01
N ASN A 138 -15.95 -15.54 19.03
CA ASN A 138 -15.41 -15.38 20.38
C ASN A 138 -14.49 -16.55 20.79
N ARG A 139 -13.93 -17.27 19.82
CA ARG A 139 -12.94 -18.33 20.07
C ARG A 139 -11.64 -18.05 19.34
N ASP A 140 -10.54 -18.46 19.96
CA ASP A 140 -9.25 -18.49 19.31
C ASP A 140 -9.19 -19.59 18.25
N PRO A 141 -8.42 -19.39 17.18
CA PRO A 141 -7.57 -18.23 16.88
C PRO A 141 -8.31 -17.04 16.23
N ALA A 142 -9.61 -17.15 15.94
CA ALA A 142 -10.37 -16.14 15.21
C ALA A 142 -10.49 -14.81 15.99
N LEU A 143 -10.77 -14.88 17.29
CA LEU A 143 -10.86 -13.70 18.16
C LEU A 143 -9.52 -12.95 18.19
N HIS A 144 -8.42 -13.67 18.43
CA HIS A 144 -7.07 -13.10 18.43
C HIS A 144 -6.75 -12.40 17.10
N PHE A 145 -6.85 -13.13 15.97
CA PHE A 145 -6.55 -12.58 14.64
C PHE A 145 -7.43 -11.40 14.24
N HIS A 146 -8.69 -11.39 14.67
CA HIS A 146 -9.56 -10.26 14.42
C HIS A 146 -9.13 -9.02 15.22
N ASN A 147 -8.77 -9.20 16.49
CA ASN A 147 -8.34 -8.11 17.38
C ASN A 147 -7.03 -7.46 16.92
N ILE A 148 -6.07 -8.25 16.42
CA ILE A 148 -4.81 -7.73 15.87
C ILE A 148 -4.92 -7.30 14.40
N GLY A 149 -6.10 -7.44 13.79
CA GLY A 149 -6.38 -6.97 12.42
C GLY A 149 -5.84 -7.86 11.29
N TYR A 150 -5.47 -9.10 11.59
CA TYR A 150 -5.02 -10.08 10.58
C TYR A 150 -6.17 -10.54 9.70
N ILE A 151 -7.36 -10.69 10.29
CA ILE A 151 -8.58 -11.07 9.58
C ILE A 151 -9.69 -10.03 9.76
N ARG A 152 -10.53 -9.91 8.74
CA ARG A 152 -11.65 -8.97 8.71
C ARG A 152 -12.96 -9.74 8.55
N ALA A 153 -13.97 -9.38 9.33
CA ALA A 153 -15.30 -9.95 9.17
C ALA A 153 -15.98 -9.33 7.95
N ILE A 154 -16.40 -10.15 6.99
CA ILE A 154 -17.10 -9.72 5.77
C ILE A 154 -18.60 -9.99 5.83
N GLY A 155 -19.03 -10.85 6.75
CA GLY A 155 -20.43 -11.19 6.89
C GLY A 155 -20.71 -11.94 8.18
N ARG A 156 -21.99 -11.96 8.57
CA ARG A 156 -22.48 -12.76 9.69
C ARG A 156 -23.19 -13.99 9.14
N LYS A 157 -22.77 -15.18 9.56
CA LYS A 157 -23.43 -16.44 9.20
C LYS A 157 -24.46 -16.85 10.24
N SER A 158 -24.17 -16.65 11.53
CA SER A 158 -25.07 -17.00 12.63
C SER A 158 -24.90 -16.05 13.82
N PHE A 159 -25.57 -16.33 14.95
CA PHE A 159 -25.39 -15.52 16.15
C PHE A 159 -23.94 -15.55 16.66
N SER A 160 -23.29 -16.71 16.55
CA SER A 160 -21.94 -17.01 17.05
C SER A 160 -20.86 -17.04 15.97
N GLU A 161 -21.21 -17.15 14.69
CA GLU A 161 -20.26 -17.27 13.57
C GLU A 161 -20.26 -16.06 12.64
N ASN A 162 -19.05 -15.65 12.26
CA ASN A 162 -18.81 -14.69 11.20
C ASN A 162 -18.00 -15.35 10.08
N VAL A 163 -18.17 -14.83 8.87
CA VAL A 163 -17.31 -15.13 7.73
C VAL A 163 -16.16 -14.12 7.73
N TYR A 164 -14.94 -14.62 7.66
CA TYR A 164 -13.72 -13.83 7.70
C TYR A 164 -12.91 -13.98 6.42
N GLU A 165 -12.19 -12.91 6.07
CA GLU A 165 -11.15 -12.89 5.05
C GLU A 165 -9.82 -12.40 5.63
N LEU A 166 -8.71 -12.72 4.97
CA LEU A 166 -7.41 -12.14 5.32
C LEU A 166 -7.39 -10.65 4.99
N HIS A 167 -6.81 -9.87 5.89
CA HIS A 167 -6.45 -8.50 5.58
C HIS A 167 -5.46 -8.48 4.39
N PRO A 168 -5.61 -7.57 3.40
CA PRO A 168 -4.75 -7.56 2.20
C PRO A 168 -3.25 -7.56 2.49
N ILE A 169 -2.78 -6.70 3.40
CA ILE A 169 -1.37 -6.68 3.83
C ILE A 169 -0.91 -8.04 4.37
N VAL A 170 -1.73 -8.72 5.17
CA VAL A 170 -1.38 -10.03 5.75
C VAL A 170 -1.35 -11.10 4.68
N ARG A 171 -2.29 -11.04 3.72
CA ARG A 171 -2.28 -11.90 2.53
C ARG A 171 -0.97 -11.75 1.74
N ASP A 172 -0.55 -10.51 1.46
CA ASP A 172 0.70 -10.23 0.75
C ASP A 172 1.92 -10.75 1.53
N CYS A 173 2.00 -10.45 2.82
CA CYS A 173 3.11 -10.88 3.68
C CYS A 173 3.19 -12.41 3.77
N LEU A 174 2.05 -13.09 3.96
CA LEU A 174 2.01 -14.54 4.05
C LEU A 174 2.39 -15.20 2.72
N THR A 175 1.92 -14.66 1.59
CA THR A 175 2.28 -15.17 0.26
C THR A 175 3.79 -15.06 0.03
N ASN A 176 4.38 -13.90 0.34
CA ASN A 176 5.82 -13.69 0.22
C ASN A 176 6.60 -14.61 1.18
N TYR A 177 6.12 -14.77 2.41
CA TYR A 177 6.74 -15.65 3.41
C TYR A 177 6.78 -17.10 2.92
N LEU A 178 5.66 -17.63 2.43
CA LEU A 178 5.58 -18.98 1.89
C LEU A 178 6.46 -19.18 0.66
N ALA A 179 6.55 -18.17 -0.22
CA ALA A 179 7.45 -18.22 -1.38
C ALA A 179 8.93 -18.26 -0.96
N GLU A 180 9.32 -17.48 0.05
CA GLU A 180 10.68 -17.49 0.59
C GLU A 180 11.01 -18.79 1.33
N GLU A 181 10.06 -19.35 2.12
CA GLU A 181 10.22 -20.68 2.71
C GLU A 181 10.38 -21.75 1.64
N ARG A 182 9.53 -21.73 0.61
CA ARG A 182 9.61 -22.65 -0.53
C ARG A 182 10.97 -22.57 -1.20
N LYS A 183 11.46 -21.37 -1.49
CA LYS A 183 12.77 -21.14 -2.09
C LYS A 183 13.90 -21.69 -1.21
N LYS A 184 13.85 -21.46 0.11
CA LYS A 184 14.84 -22.02 1.05
C LYS A 184 14.81 -23.54 1.08
N THR A 185 13.63 -24.14 1.10
CA THR A 185 13.47 -25.60 1.04
C THR A 185 14.06 -26.16 -0.25
N LEU A 186 13.79 -25.52 -1.40
CA LEU A 186 14.35 -25.94 -2.68
C LEU A 186 15.87 -25.82 -2.73
N ILE A 187 16.45 -24.72 -2.23
CA ILE A 187 17.91 -24.55 -2.14
C ILE A 187 18.53 -25.64 -1.25
N ALA A 188 17.95 -25.87 -0.06
CA ALA A 188 18.44 -26.88 0.87
C ALA A 188 18.35 -28.29 0.26
N PHE A 189 17.22 -28.61 -0.37
CA PHE A 189 17.02 -29.88 -1.07
C PHE A 189 18.03 -30.09 -2.19
N SER A 190 18.27 -29.07 -3.03
CA SER A 190 19.23 -29.18 -4.13
C SER A 190 20.66 -29.37 -3.64
N ASN A 191 21.07 -28.62 -2.60
CA ASN A 191 22.41 -28.72 -2.03
C ASN A 191 22.67 -30.08 -1.36
N ASP A 192 21.65 -30.65 -0.73
CA ASP A 192 21.74 -31.91 0.02
C ASP A 192 21.07 -33.09 -0.73
N LEU A 193 20.95 -32.99 -2.07
CA LEU A 193 20.28 -34.00 -2.89
C LEU A 193 21.00 -35.34 -2.81
N LYS A 194 20.31 -36.36 -2.29
CA LYS A 194 20.88 -37.70 -2.12
C LYS A 194 20.84 -38.50 -3.41
N ASP A 195 21.72 -39.49 -3.52
CA ASP A 195 21.79 -40.37 -4.68
C ASP A 195 20.47 -41.10 -4.94
N GLU A 196 19.78 -41.59 -3.89
CA GLU A 196 18.50 -42.30 -4.05
C GLU A 196 17.35 -41.36 -4.47
N GLU A 197 17.37 -40.11 -4.01
CA GLU A 197 16.40 -39.07 -4.39
C GLU A 197 16.63 -38.63 -5.83
N LYS A 198 17.90 -38.46 -6.23
CA LYS A 198 18.29 -38.19 -7.61
C LYS A 198 17.87 -39.34 -8.53
N GLU A 199 18.15 -40.59 -8.14
CA GLU A 199 17.76 -41.77 -8.93
C GLU A 199 16.25 -41.86 -9.09
N PHE A 200 15.47 -41.62 -8.02
CA PHE A 200 14.02 -41.53 -8.11
C PHE A 200 13.60 -40.46 -9.13
N LEU A 201 14.08 -39.22 -8.97
CA LEU A 201 13.70 -38.12 -9.86
C LEU A 201 14.06 -38.39 -11.33
N ARG A 202 15.21 -39.04 -11.59
CA ARG A 202 15.60 -39.46 -12.94
C ARG A 202 14.63 -40.49 -13.51
N ILE A 203 14.33 -41.56 -12.77
CA ILE A 203 13.40 -42.61 -13.23
C ILE A 203 12.02 -42.03 -13.57
N PHE A 204 11.51 -41.12 -12.74
CA PHE A 204 10.16 -40.60 -12.90
C PHE A 204 10.08 -39.40 -13.84
N PHE A 205 11.11 -38.59 -14.02
CA PHE A 205 10.98 -37.30 -14.73
C PHE A 205 12.00 -37.07 -15.87
N GLU A 206 13.00 -37.95 -16.03
CA GLU A 206 13.83 -38.02 -17.26
C GLU A 206 13.17 -38.91 -18.34
N GLN A 207 13.74 -38.89 -19.56
CA GLN A 207 13.15 -39.45 -20.79
C GLN A 207 12.93 -40.96 -20.74
N GLU A 208 13.83 -41.70 -20.10
CA GLU A 208 13.76 -43.16 -20.00
C GLU A 208 13.32 -43.53 -18.58
N ILE A 209 12.22 -44.29 -18.46
CA ILE A 209 11.90 -45.02 -17.24
C ILE A 209 12.65 -46.35 -17.34
N PRO A 210 13.75 -46.58 -16.60
CA PRO A 210 14.51 -47.82 -16.69
C PRO A 210 13.85 -49.01 -15.96
N PHE A 211 12.73 -48.80 -15.26
CA PHE A 211 12.04 -49.84 -14.50
C PHE A 211 10.52 -49.67 -14.59
N GLY A 212 9.82 -50.76 -14.87
CA GLY A 212 8.37 -50.81 -14.74
C GLY A 212 7.53 -50.58 -15.99
N VAL A 213 8.13 -50.84 -17.14
CA VAL A 213 7.42 -51.11 -18.38
C VAL A 213 7.27 -52.64 -18.56
N PRO A 214 6.20 -53.12 -19.24
CA PRO A 214 5.95 -54.56 -19.47
C PRO A 214 7.11 -55.34 -20.11
N GLU A 215 8.06 -54.61 -20.71
CA GLU A 215 9.17 -55.11 -21.50
C GLU A 215 10.48 -55.29 -20.70
N GLN A 216 10.53 -54.86 -19.43
CA GLN A 216 11.73 -54.93 -18.56
C GLN A 216 11.49 -55.80 -17.31
N GLU A 217 12.37 -56.78 -17.07
CA GLU A 217 12.27 -57.71 -15.91
C GLU A 217 12.78 -57.11 -14.60
N GLU A 218 13.63 -56.07 -14.66
CA GLU A 218 14.18 -55.43 -13.47
C GLU A 218 13.15 -54.54 -12.79
N LYS A 219 12.99 -54.76 -11.49
CA LYS A 219 12.07 -54.02 -10.64
C LYS A 219 12.82 -52.93 -9.88
N MET A 220 12.13 -51.82 -9.59
CA MET A 220 12.72 -50.69 -8.87
C MET A 220 13.17 -51.10 -7.45
N PRO A 221 14.41 -50.76 -7.03
CA PRO A 221 14.88 -50.98 -5.66
C PRO A 221 13.99 -50.27 -4.63
N SER A 222 13.67 -50.94 -3.52
CA SER A 222 12.76 -50.39 -2.50
C SER A 222 13.32 -49.14 -1.82
N ASN A 223 14.64 -48.97 -1.71
CA ASN A 223 15.27 -47.76 -1.17
C ASN A 223 15.03 -46.53 -2.05
N VAL A 224 15.13 -46.68 -3.37
CA VAL A 224 14.85 -45.62 -4.35
C VAL A 224 13.38 -45.23 -4.31
N PHE A 225 12.47 -46.21 -4.32
CA PHE A 225 11.03 -45.92 -4.21
C PHE A 225 10.69 -45.24 -2.87
N ASN A 226 11.31 -45.64 -1.77
CA ASN A 226 11.07 -45.05 -0.45
C ASN A 226 11.67 -43.63 -0.30
N ALA A 227 12.60 -43.21 -1.18
CA ALA A 227 13.13 -41.85 -1.19
C ALA A 227 12.01 -40.81 -1.38
N LYS A 228 10.93 -41.19 -2.06
CA LYS A 228 9.74 -40.35 -2.27
C LYS A 228 9.15 -39.79 -0.98
N TYR A 229 9.21 -40.51 0.14
CA TYR A 229 8.56 -40.07 1.38
C TYR A 229 9.12 -38.74 1.91
N ASN A 230 10.43 -38.53 1.77
CA ASN A 230 11.06 -37.28 2.17
C ASN A 230 10.69 -36.15 1.20
N MET A 231 10.69 -36.43 -0.10
CA MET A 231 10.35 -35.46 -1.14
C MET A 231 8.87 -35.04 -1.05
N VAL A 232 7.95 -35.97 -0.81
CA VAL A 232 6.52 -35.68 -0.58
C VAL A 232 6.33 -34.86 0.69
N ARG A 233 6.99 -35.25 1.80
CA ARG A 233 6.90 -34.51 3.07
C ARG A 233 7.40 -33.08 2.97
N SER A 234 8.41 -32.84 2.15
CA SER A 234 8.99 -31.51 1.90
C SER A 234 8.33 -30.78 0.73
N GLU A 235 7.21 -31.31 0.21
CA GLU A 235 6.46 -30.77 -0.93
C GLU A 235 7.31 -30.62 -2.22
N ILE A 236 8.42 -31.33 -2.34
CA ILE A 236 9.28 -31.36 -3.55
C ILE A 236 8.56 -32.04 -4.70
N ILE A 237 7.81 -33.11 -4.40
CA ILE A 237 6.91 -33.78 -5.33
C ILE A 237 5.53 -33.90 -4.70
N THR A 238 4.49 -34.01 -5.51
CA THR A 238 3.13 -34.34 -5.07
C THR A 238 2.82 -35.79 -5.40
N GLU A 239 2.16 -36.51 -4.50
CA GLU A 239 1.77 -37.91 -4.68
C GLU A 239 0.24 -38.05 -4.61
N GLU A 240 -0.35 -38.65 -5.64
CA GLU A 240 -1.75 -39.05 -5.70
C GLU A 240 -1.82 -40.53 -6.10
N GLY A 241 -1.87 -41.43 -5.12
CA GLY A 241 -1.83 -42.87 -5.37
C GLY A 241 -0.46 -43.31 -5.89
N TYR A 242 -0.39 -43.72 -7.15
CA TYR A 242 0.86 -44.04 -7.85
C TYR A 242 1.23 -42.99 -8.92
N SER A 243 0.60 -41.83 -8.87
CA SER A 243 0.90 -40.68 -9.72
C SER A 243 1.75 -39.68 -8.95
N PHE A 244 2.85 -39.26 -9.57
CA PHE A 244 3.82 -38.31 -9.01
C PHE A 244 3.92 -37.08 -9.87
N THR A 245 3.75 -35.90 -9.27
CA THR A 245 3.87 -34.62 -9.95
C THR A 245 5.10 -33.88 -9.46
N LEU A 246 5.93 -33.41 -10.39
CA LEU A 246 7.04 -32.50 -10.15
C LEU A 246 6.56 -31.05 -10.38
N PRO A 247 6.45 -30.23 -9.33
CA PRO A 247 6.10 -28.82 -9.46
C PRO A 247 7.11 -28.05 -10.34
N GLU A 248 6.62 -27.07 -11.11
CA GLU A 248 7.47 -26.35 -12.08
C GLU A 248 8.66 -25.65 -11.41
N ASP A 249 8.45 -25.06 -10.23
CA ASP A 249 9.50 -24.39 -9.47
C ASP A 249 10.63 -25.34 -9.02
N THR A 250 10.29 -26.60 -8.77
CA THR A 250 11.26 -27.65 -8.43
C THR A 250 12.04 -28.07 -9.66
N LYS A 251 11.34 -28.26 -10.78
CA LYS A 251 11.96 -28.58 -12.07
C LYS A 251 12.94 -27.50 -12.51
N GLU A 252 12.53 -26.23 -12.47
CA GLU A 252 13.40 -25.09 -12.80
C GLU A 252 14.66 -25.11 -11.95
N ARG A 253 14.51 -25.29 -10.62
CA ARG A 253 15.64 -25.37 -9.70
C ARG A 253 16.61 -26.50 -10.02
N LEU A 254 16.08 -27.68 -10.29
CA LEU A 254 16.84 -28.89 -10.60
C LEU A 254 17.67 -28.74 -11.89
N ILE A 255 17.15 -27.99 -12.87
CA ILE A 255 17.86 -27.65 -14.10
C ILE A 255 18.92 -26.57 -13.84
N GLU A 256 18.56 -25.49 -13.13
CA GLU A 256 19.48 -24.39 -12.79
C GLU A 256 20.73 -24.89 -12.04
N ASP A 257 20.55 -25.80 -11.09
CA ASP A 257 21.62 -26.38 -10.28
C ASP A 257 22.35 -27.54 -10.99
N ASN A 258 22.05 -27.81 -12.28
CA ASN A 258 22.65 -28.85 -13.13
C ASN A 258 22.50 -30.28 -12.59
N HIS A 259 21.43 -30.56 -11.84
CA HIS A 259 21.10 -31.94 -11.47
C HIS A 259 20.52 -32.73 -12.64
N PHE A 260 19.88 -32.03 -13.58
CA PHE A 260 19.23 -32.57 -14.78
C PHE A 260 19.53 -31.65 -15.97
N GLU A 261 19.84 -32.23 -17.14
CA GLU A 261 19.98 -31.44 -18.39
C GLU A 261 18.61 -31.06 -18.95
N VAL A 262 17.65 -31.99 -18.90
CA VAL A 262 16.28 -31.80 -19.38
C VAL A 262 15.34 -32.61 -18.49
N CYS A 263 14.24 -31.98 -18.06
CA CYS A 263 13.12 -32.67 -17.42
C CYS A 263 11.97 -32.80 -18.44
N TYR A 264 11.64 -34.03 -18.81
CA TYR A 264 10.79 -34.34 -19.97
C TYR A 264 9.30 -34.31 -19.65
N ARG A 265 8.94 -34.50 -18.38
CA ARG A 265 7.55 -34.49 -17.92
C ARG A 265 7.45 -34.03 -16.49
N ASN A 266 6.30 -33.47 -16.16
CA ASN A 266 5.98 -33.02 -14.81
C ASN A 266 5.05 -33.99 -14.08
N LEU A 267 4.49 -34.98 -14.78
CA LEU A 267 3.60 -36.00 -14.23
C LEU A 267 4.10 -37.36 -14.67
N ALA A 268 4.21 -38.28 -13.71
CA ALA A 268 4.60 -39.65 -13.95
C ALA A 268 3.64 -40.59 -13.22
N GLU A 269 3.11 -41.57 -13.94
CA GLU A 269 2.22 -42.60 -13.38
C GLU A 269 2.94 -43.94 -13.36
N LEU A 270 2.86 -44.64 -12.24
CA LEU A 270 3.48 -45.96 -12.07
C LEU A 270 2.42 -47.04 -11.91
N ASP A 271 2.68 -48.22 -12.48
CA ASP A 271 1.99 -49.44 -12.10
C ASP A 271 2.73 -50.10 -10.91
N GLY A 272 1.98 -50.31 -9.81
CA GLY A 272 2.52 -50.84 -8.55
C GLY A 272 3.12 -52.25 -8.65
N HIS A 273 2.86 -53.00 -9.72
CA HIS A 273 3.42 -54.34 -9.95
C HIS A 273 4.93 -54.33 -10.23
N TYR A 274 5.51 -53.17 -10.56
CA TYR A 274 6.91 -53.02 -10.95
C TYR A 274 7.85 -52.55 -9.83
N ILE A 275 7.35 -52.48 -8.60
CA ILE A 275 8.13 -52.15 -7.41
C ILE A 275 8.62 -53.46 -6.77
N LEU A 276 9.91 -53.57 -6.41
CA LEU A 276 10.38 -54.68 -5.56
C LEU A 276 9.63 -54.58 -4.24
N ALA A 277 8.83 -55.62 -3.98
CA ALA A 277 7.90 -55.68 -2.86
C ALA A 277 8.52 -55.09 -1.60
N VAL A 278 7.87 -54.05 -1.07
CA VAL A 278 8.15 -53.50 0.24
C VAL A 278 7.95 -54.67 1.22
N GLN A 279 9.03 -55.21 1.79
CA GLN A 279 8.87 -56.00 3.00
C GLN A 279 8.19 -55.09 4.01
N ALA A 280 6.90 -55.34 4.23
CA ALA A 280 6.05 -54.55 5.08
C ALA A 280 6.71 -54.44 6.45
N ARG A 281 7.12 -53.22 6.84
CA ARG A 281 7.30 -52.90 8.25
C ARG A 281 5.91 -52.99 8.89
N GLY A 282 5.62 -54.16 9.46
CA GLY A 282 4.49 -54.38 10.37
C GLY A 282 3.17 -54.80 9.72
N SER A 283 3.09 -56.00 9.14
CA SER A 283 1.83 -56.74 9.20
C SER A 283 1.64 -57.20 10.63
N GLY A 284 0.85 -56.44 11.39
CA GLY A 284 0.24 -56.95 12.62
C GLY A 284 -0.53 -58.22 12.29
N ALA A 285 -0.26 -59.27 13.04
CA ALA A 285 -0.96 -60.55 12.94
C ALA A 285 -2.47 -60.32 13.06
N ILE A 286 -3.20 -60.50 11.96
CA ILE A 286 -4.65 -60.71 12.02
C ILE A 286 -4.83 -62.15 12.51
N GLY A 287 -5.30 -62.23 13.76
CA GLY A 287 -5.59 -63.47 14.45
C GLY A 287 -6.59 -64.34 13.69
N SER A 288 -6.44 -65.63 13.94
CA SER A 288 -7.32 -66.73 13.59
C SER A 288 -8.80 -66.36 13.41
N MET A 289 -9.37 -66.68 12.26
CA MET A 289 -10.76 -67.14 12.20
C MET A 289 -10.76 -68.65 12.02
N ARG A 290 -11.21 -69.34 13.07
CA ARG A 290 -11.60 -70.75 13.07
C ARG A 290 -12.70 -70.99 12.04
N ARG A 291 -12.60 -72.10 11.32
CA ARG A 291 -13.76 -72.92 10.95
C ARG A 291 -13.84 -74.08 11.94
#